data_AF-H2SYU5-F1
#
_entry.id   AF-H2SYU5-F1
#
_cell.length_a   1.000
_cell.length_b   1.000
_cell.length_c   1.000
_cell.angle_alpha   90.00
_cell.angle_beta   90.00
_cell.angle_gamma   90.00
#
_symmetry.space_group_name_H-M   'P 1'
#
loop_
_entity.id
_entity.type
_entity.pdbx_description
1 polymer ?
#
loop_
_entity_poly.entity_id
_entity_poly.type
_entity_poly.pdbx_seq_one_letter_code
_entity_poly.pdbx_strand_id
1 'polypeptide(L)'
;MADNGDDDSHCRIKEGDYVVLKRGDIFKAAQIQLKKKVIFEKQWIYLDNAVGHFYRTTFEIGSGGTLLLKTPKEMESSTAAKEAGADNRNIVDDGKSQKLTRDDIEMLKEQGLKGQEIIQQLIDNSSTFKDKTEYAQDKYIKKKKKKYENTVTILKPSCRILAMMYHGREPGKICHLRHDTLAQMLTLANIHAGSKVLVFETCSGLVLGAVMERMGGFGSVIQMYPGGTLNTKTKDPSIDSEKSVLTAKDVQQDKADVKQQGSPEEQSREASSVANTSDDQEKEDREKRKEAKAQERKAKLEEKRKKMAAAAALLDGRNADGLVIAGRFHPCPVLLGLLKFLAPSRPFVVYSQHKEPLIECYTKLKEVGGTVSLRLTDTWLRHYQVMPNRTHPLLLMSGGGGYLLSGTTVAVDHSKPAGSLRAEEPAPKRLKLTNTEG
;
A
#
# COMPACT_ATOMS: atom_id res chain seq x y z
N MET A 1 -13.48 -19.93 -36.58
CA MET A 1 -12.93 -18.70 -36.00
C MET A 1 -14.05 -18.05 -35.23
N ALA A 2 -14.05 -18.20 -33.90
CA ALA A 2 -15.02 -17.52 -33.05
C ALA A 2 -14.58 -16.06 -32.95
N ASP A 3 -15.48 -15.17 -33.34
CA ASP A 3 -15.40 -13.73 -33.14
C ASP A 3 -15.45 -13.47 -31.61
N ASN A 4 -14.28 -13.58 -30.97
CA ASN A 4 -14.09 -13.06 -29.63
C ASN A 4 -13.99 -11.54 -29.77
N GLY A 5 -15.14 -10.87 -29.82
CA GLY A 5 -15.19 -9.43 -29.57
C GLY A 5 -14.57 -9.18 -28.20
N ASP A 6 -13.33 -8.68 -28.18
CA ASP A 6 -12.63 -8.33 -26.95
C ASP A 6 -13.50 -7.34 -26.19
N ASP A 7 -14.15 -7.81 -25.11
CA ASP A 7 -14.92 -6.96 -24.21
C ASP A 7 -13.94 -6.08 -23.43
N ASP A 8 -13.52 -4.97 -24.03
CA ASP A 8 -12.68 -3.93 -23.46
C ASP A 8 -13.30 -3.29 -22.20
N SER A 9 -14.51 -3.67 -21.80
CA SER A 9 -15.19 -3.12 -20.62
C SER A 9 -14.36 -3.26 -19.34
N HIS A 10 -13.52 -4.29 -19.21
CA HIS A 10 -12.66 -4.51 -18.04
C HIS A 10 -11.43 -3.58 -17.98
N CYS A 11 -11.12 -2.94 -19.11
CA CYS A 11 -10.04 -1.96 -19.29
C CYS A 11 -10.53 -0.51 -19.21
N ARG A 12 -11.85 -0.30 -19.14
CA ARG A 12 -12.49 1.01 -19.02
C ARG A 12 -12.91 1.31 -17.60
N ILE A 13 -12.91 2.59 -17.29
CA ILE A 13 -13.29 3.17 -16.01
C ILE A 13 -14.82 3.19 -15.92
N LYS A 14 -15.39 2.68 -14.82
CA LYS A 14 -16.83 2.65 -14.57
C LYS A 14 -17.20 3.47 -13.31
N GLU A 15 -18.48 3.81 -13.18
CA GLU A 15 -18.99 4.37 -11.92
C GLU A 15 -18.86 3.31 -10.81
N GLY A 16 -18.53 3.76 -9.59
CA GLY A 16 -18.29 2.87 -8.45
C GLY A 16 -16.88 2.30 -8.39
N ASP A 17 -16.13 2.34 -9.50
CA ASP A 17 -14.77 1.81 -9.56
C ASP A 17 -13.87 2.48 -8.54
N TYR A 18 -13.06 1.64 -7.93
CA TYR A 18 -11.95 2.02 -7.10
C TYR A 18 -10.73 2.29 -7.98
N VAL A 19 -10.14 3.48 -7.86
CA VAL A 19 -9.07 3.97 -8.76
C VAL A 19 -7.92 4.61 -7.99
N VAL A 20 -6.78 4.77 -8.67
CA VAL A 20 -5.64 5.53 -8.14
C VAL A 20 -5.33 6.73 -9.05
N LEU A 21 -5.44 7.92 -8.48
CA LEU A 21 -5.04 9.18 -9.10
C LEU A 21 -3.52 9.30 -9.05
N LYS A 22 -2.89 9.66 -10.16
CA LYS A 22 -1.44 9.88 -10.27
C LYS A 22 -1.13 11.26 -10.84
N ARG A 23 -0.18 11.97 -10.23
CA ARG A 23 0.48 13.18 -10.78
C ARG A 23 1.97 13.13 -10.45
N GLY A 24 2.82 13.02 -11.47
CA GLY A 24 4.23 12.71 -11.26
C GLY A 24 4.41 11.41 -10.47
N ASP A 25 5.10 11.47 -9.34
CA ASP A 25 5.33 10.32 -8.44
C ASP A 25 4.35 10.27 -7.27
N ILE A 26 3.31 11.12 -7.29
CA ILE A 26 2.31 11.22 -6.22
C ILE A 26 1.08 10.41 -6.60
N PHE A 27 0.61 9.59 -5.66
CA PHE A 27 -0.52 8.70 -5.84
C PHE A 27 -1.60 8.94 -4.77
N LYS A 28 -2.87 8.80 -5.14
CA LYS A 28 -3.99 8.84 -4.20
C LYS A 28 -5.12 7.92 -4.64
N ALA A 29 -5.49 7.00 -3.77
CA ALA A 29 -6.69 6.20 -3.87
C ALA A 29 -7.96 7.07 -3.83
N ALA A 30 -8.93 6.74 -4.68
CA ALA A 30 -10.26 7.31 -4.72
C ALA A 30 -11.28 6.27 -5.20
N GLN A 31 -12.57 6.53 -4.94
CA GLN A 31 -13.67 5.80 -5.55
C GLN A 31 -14.42 6.75 -6.47
N ILE A 32 -14.77 6.30 -7.66
CA ILE A 32 -15.57 7.07 -8.61
C ILE A 32 -17.00 7.09 -8.11
N GLN A 33 -17.46 8.30 -7.79
CA GLN A 33 -18.83 8.58 -7.40
C GLN A 33 -19.24 9.87 -8.09
N LEU A 34 -20.39 9.85 -8.76
CA LEU A 34 -20.90 11.01 -9.50
C LEU A 34 -21.07 12.21 -8.58
N LYS A 35 -20.71 13.39 -9.09
CA LYS A 35 -20.84 14.69 -8.42
C LYS A 35 -20.10 14.78 -7.08
N LYS A 36 -19.16 13.87 -6.81
CA LYS A 36 -18.37 13.88 -5.59
C LYS A 36 -17.06 14.62 -5.78
N LYS A 37 -16.82 15.62 -4.92
CA LYS A 37 -15.54 16.32 -4.84
C LYS A 37 -14.47 15.41 -4.24
N VAL A 38 -13.36 15.24 -4.97
CA VAL A 38 -12.15 14.58 -4.49
C VAL A 38 -11.03 15.61 -4.43
N ILE A 39 -10.32 15.69 -3.31
CA ILE A 39 -9.15 16.58 -3.18
C ILE A 39 -7.89 15.81 -3.60
N PHE A 40 -7.10 16.33 -4.53
CA PHE A 40 -5.81 15.76 -4.94
C PHE A 40 -4.82 16.88 -5.24
N GLU A 41 -3.61 16.83 -4.67
CA GLU A 41 -2.56 17.85 -4.86
C GLU A 41 -3.06 19.30 -4.67
N LYS A 42 -3.80 19.55 -3.58
CA LYS A 42 -4.40 20.84 -3.19
C LYS A 42 -5.49 21.37 -4.12
N GLN A 43 -5.98 20.54 -5.04
CA GLN A 43 -7.06 20.87 -5.96
C GLN A 43 -8.23 19.96 -5.73
N TRP A 44 -9.44 20.46 -5.94
CA TRP A 44 -10.63 19.64 -5.92
C TRP A 44 -11.01 19.27 -7.35
N ILE A 45 -11.42 18.02 -7.57
CA ILE A 45 -11.76 17.45 -8.88
C ILE A 45 -13.06 16.64 -8.80
N TYR A 46 -13.76 16.56 -9.92
CA TYR A 46 -14.88 15.65 -10.16
C TYR A 46 -14.44 14.55 -11.13
N LEU A 47 -14.71 13.28 -10.80
CA LEU A 47 -14.23 12.13 -11.59
C LEU A 47 -15.25 11.68 -12.64
N ASP A 48 -16.38 12.36 -12.75
CA ASP A 48 -17.51 12.04 -13.64
C ASP A 48 -17.05 11.84 -15.09
N ASN A 49 -16.25 12.79 -15.61
CA ASN A 49 -15.75 12.76 -16.98
C ASN A 49 -14.67 11.70 -17.26
N ALA A 50 -14.24 10.94 -16.24
CA ALA A 50 -13.33 9.82 -16.44
C ALA A 50 -14.04 8.54 -16.86
N VAL A 51 -15.34 8.42 -16.55
CA VAL A 51 -16.14 7.23 -16.83
C VAL A 51 -16.20 6.98 -18.34
N GLY A 52 -16.03 5.73 -18.74
CA GLY A 52 -16.01 5.30 -20.15
C GLY A 52 -14.63 5.37 -20.81
N HIS A 53 -13.67 6.09 -20.25
CA HIS A 53 -12.28 6.12 -20.74
C HIS A 53 -11.47 4.92 -20.24
N PHE A 54 -10.35 4.64 -20.90
CA PHE A 54 -9.43 3.59 -20.49
C PHE A 54 -8.67 3.96 -19.21
N TYR A 55 -8.31 2.95 -18.43
CA TYR A 55 -7.29 3.15 -17.40
C TYR A 55 -5.98 3.63 -18.03
N ARG A 56 -5.24 4.46 -17.29
CA ARG A 56 -4.03 5.20 -17.72
C ARG A 56 -4.29 6.41 -18.61
N THR A 57 -5.54 6.74 -18.91
CA THR A 57 -5.87 8.02 -19.53
C THR A 57 -5.47 9.18 -18.60
N THR A 58 -4.89 10.21 -19.21
CA THR A 58 -4.49 11.44 -18.54
C THR A 58 -5.44 12.56 -18.91
N PHE A 59 -5.85 13.32 -17.91
CA PHE A 59 -6.78 14.43 -18.03
C PHE A 59 -6.10 15.71 -17.58
N GLU A 60 -6.43 16.82 -18.23
CA GLU A 60 -6.21 18.16 -17.70
C GLU A 60 -7.37 18.52 -16.76
N ILE A 61 -7.04 19.14 -15.63
CA ILE A 61 -8.02 19.61 -14.65
C ILE A 61 -8.39 21.04 -15.05
N GLY A 62 -9.59 21.20 -15.59
CA GLY A 62 -10.15 22.49 -16.01
C GLY A 62 -10.77 23.29 -14.85
N SER A 63 -11.40 24.41 -15.21
CA SER A 63 -12.15 25.24 -14.28
C SER A 63 -13.23 24.44 -13.57
N GLY A 64 -13.38 24.68 -12.26
CA GLY A 64 -14.37 23.96 -11.47
C GLY A 64 -14.08 22.46 -11.34
N GLY A 65 -12.81 22.02 -11.40
CA GLY A 65 -12.41 20.65 -11.10
C GLY A 65 -12.83 19.61 -12.14
N THR A 66 -13.34 20.04 -13.29
CA THR A 66 -13.80 19.18 -14.38
C THR A 66 -12.61 18.56 -15.10
N LEU A 67 -12.67 17.27 -15.41
CA LEU A 67 -11.63 16.59 -16.18
C LEU A 67 -11.86 16.76 -17.69
N LEU A 68 -10.82 17.20 -18.38
CA LEU A 68 -10.76 17.34 -19.83
C LEU A 68 -9.76 16.34 -20.39
N LEU A 69 -10.16 15.55 -21.38
CA LEU A 69 -9.29 14.54 -21.98
C LEU A 69 -8.06 15.19 -22.63
N LYS A 70 -6.86 14.77 -22.23
CA LYS A 70 -5.62 15.23 -22.86
C LYS A 70 -5.25 14.29 -24.01
N THR A 71 -5.17 14.81 -25.23
CA THR A 71 -4.79 13.97 -26.40
C THR A 71 -3.26 13.81 -26.51
N PRO A 72 -2.76 12.69 -27.05
CA PRO A 72 -1.32 12.42 -27.14
C PRO A 72 -0.51 13.49 -27.90
N LYS A 73 -1.11 14.14 -28.92
CA LYS A 73 -0.46 15.20 -29.70
C LYS A 73 -0.04 16.41 -28.86
N GLU A 74 -0.69 16.66 -27.73
CA GLU A 74 -0.35 17.77 -26.82
C GLU A 74 0.81 17.44 -25.86
N MET A 75 1.26 16.17 -25.79
CA MET A 75 2.43 15.79 -24.99
C MET A 75 3.75 16.13 -25.69
N GLU A 76 3.75 16.20 -27.02
CA GLU A 76 4.92 16.53 -27.85
C GLU A 76 4.87 18.00 -28.33
N SER A 77 4.83 18.95 -27.40
CA SER A 77 4.98 20.36 -27.77
C SER A 77 6.46 20.70 -28.05
N SER A 78 6.79 20.71 -29.34
CA SER A 78 7.85 21.45 -30.06
C SER A 78 9.32 21.19 -29.70
N THR A 79 9.97 20.29 -30.44
CA THR A 79 11.40 20.32 -30.76
C THR A 79 11.67 21.32 -31.88
N ALA A 80 11.40 22.61 -31.64
CA ALA A 80 12.03 23.65 -32.45
C ALA A 80 13.49 23.75 -31.99
N ALA A 81 14.45 23.89 -32.91
CA ALA A 81 15.85 24.13 -32.58
C ALA A 81 15.94 25.40 -31.74
N LYS A 82 16.14 25.26 -30.42
CA LYS A 82 16.24 26.40 -29.51
C LYS A 82 17.67 26.85 -29.47
N GLU A 83 17.88 28.15 -29.72
CA GLU A 83 19.13 28.82 -29.44
C GLU A 83 19.51 28.56 -27.97
N ALA A 84 20.70 28.03 -27.75
CA ALA A 84 21.18 27.61 -26.43
C ALA A 84 22.65 27.98 -26.25
N GLY A 85 23.02 28.43 -25.05
CA GLY A 85 24.40 28.73 -24.69
C GLY A 85 25.24 27.47 -24.47
N ALA A 86 26.57 27.63 -24.45
CA ALA A 86 27.50 26.54 -24.21
C ALA A 86 27.87 26.36 -22.72
N ASP A 87 27.89 27.45 -21.96
CA ASP A 87 28.30 27.47 -20.56
C ASP A 87 27.57 28.55 -19.75
N ASN A 88 27.82 28.59 -18.46
CA ASN A 88 27.22 29.53 -17.52
C ASN A 88 28.19 30.62 -17.06
N ARG A 89 29.31 30.86 -17.75
CA ARG A 89 30.39 31.75 -17.25
C ARG A 89 29.94 33.22 -17.09
N ASN A 90 28.97 33.64 -17.89
CA ASN A 90 28.41 34.99 -17.91
C ASN A 90 27.00 35.07 -17.30
N ILE A 91 26.47 33.97 -16.77
CA ILE A 91 25.15 33.96 -16.13
C ILE A 91 25.31 34.39 -14.68
N VAL A 92 24.73 35.54 -14.33
CA VAL A 92 24.77 36.12 -12.98
C VAL A 92 23.41 35.92 -12.30
N ASP A 93 23.42 35.51 -11.04
CA ASP A 93 22.21 35.43 -10.21
C ASP A 93 21.91 36.80 -9.59
N ASP A 94 21.28 37.66 -10.38
CA ASP A 94 20.93 39.03 -10.01
C ASP A 94 19.56 39.17 -9.32
N GLY A 95 18.81 38.06 -9.21
CA GLY A 95 17.43 38.03 -8.74
C GLY A 95 16.41 38.72 -9.67
N LYS A 96 16.83 39.21 -10.85
CA LYS A 96 16.04 40.01 -11.80
C LYS A 96 15.89 39.34 -13.16
N SER A 97 16.39 38.11 -13.30
CA SER A 97 16.32 37.32 -14.52
C SER A 97 14.90 37.02 -15.02
N GLN A 98 13.90 36.97 -14.13
CA GLN A 98 12.49 36.80 -14.50
C GLN A 98 11.79 38.15 -14.42
N LYS A 99 11.22 38.60 -15.54
CA LYS A 99 10.56 39.91 -15.63
C LYS A 99 9.13 39.91 -15.10
N LEU A 100 8.47 38.75 -15.03
CA LEU A 100 7.14 38.62 -14.43
C LEU A 100 7.25 38.51 -12.91
N THR A 101 6.47 39.33 -12.21
CA THR A 101 6.35 39.28 -10.75
C THR A 101 5.49 38.10 -10.30
N ARG A 102 5.43 37.89 -8.98
CA ARG A 102 4.52 36.88 -8.41
C ARG A 102 3.06 37.20 -8.71
N ASP A 103 2.69 38.47 -8.59
CA ASP A 103 1.31 38.93 -8.73
C ASP A 103 0.85 38.79 -10.20
N ASP A 104 1.73 39.09 -11.16
CA ASP A 104 1.46 38.82 -12.59
C ASP A 104 1.16 37.34 -12.84
N ILE A 105 1.92 36.43 -12.22
CA ILE A 105 1.73 34.98 -12.36
C ILE A 105 0.42 34.52 -11.70
N GLU A 106 0.01 35.16 -10.61
CA GLU A 106 -1.28 34.89 -9.97
C GLU A 106 -2.43 35.38 -10.86
N MET A 107 -2.33 36.57 -11.43
CA MET A 107 -3.29 37.08 -12.43
C MET A 107 -3.43 36.16 -13.64
N LEU A 108 -2.33 35.65 -14.20
CA LEU A 108 -2.39 34.70 -15.33
C LEU A 108 -3.18 33.42 -14.98
N LYS A 109 -3.10 32.97 -13.73
CA LYS A 109 -3.89 31.81 -13.27
C LYS A 109 -5.36 32.17 -13.07
N GLU A 110 -5.65 33.35 -12.52
CA GLU A 110 -7.01 33.84 -12.31
C GLU A 110 -7.76 34.05 -13.63
N GLN A 111 -7.03 34.49 -14.67
CA GLN A 111 -7.53 34.58 -16.04
C GLN A 111 -7.81 33.22 -16.69
N GLY A 112 -7.43 32.11 -16.02
CA GLY A 112 -7.70 30.76 -16.50
C GLY A 112 -6.79 30.30 -17.64
N LEU A 113 -5.62 30.94 -17.83
CA LEU A 113 -4.66 30.51 -18.85
C LEU A 113 -4.23 29.06 -18.62
N LYS A 114 -3.99 28.35 -19.71
CA LYS A 114 -3.52 26.96 -19.63
C LYS A 114 -2.11 26.90 -19.05
N GLY A 115 -1.81 25.81 -18.37
CA GLY A 115 -0.49 25.61 -17.77
C GLY A 115 0.66 25.73 -18.79
N GLN A 116 0.43 25.31 -20.04
CA GLN A 116 1.42 25.44 -21.12
C GLN A 116 1.69 26.89 -21.52
N GLU A 117 0.65 27.73 -21.58
CA GLU A 117 0.77 29.16 -21.92
C GLU A 117 1.53 29.93 -20.83
N ILE A 118 1.24 29.64 -19.56
CA ILE A 118 1.98 30.20 -18.42
C ILE A 118 3.47 29.83 -18.52
N ILE A 119 3.79 28.60 -18.90
CA ILE A 119 5.17 28.14 -19.06
C ILE A 119 5.86 28.90 -20.19
N GLN A 120 5.16 29.11 -21.32
CA GLN A 120 5.71 29.86 -22.46
C GLN A 120 5.97 31.33 -22.07
N GLN A 121 5.01 32.00 -21.42
CA GLN A 121 5.19 33.36 -20.90
C GLN A 121 6.38 33.47 -19.94
N LEU A 122 6.60 32.46 -19.08
CA LEU A 122 7.74 32.41 -18.17
C LEU A 122 9.09 32.15 -18.88
N ILE A 123 9.07 31.56 -20.06
CA ILE A 123 10.26 31.38 -20.91
C ILE A 123 10.57 32.71 -21.61
N ASP A 124 9.56 33.31 -22.25
CA ASP A 124 9.71 34.55 -23.02
C ASP A 124 10.15 35.73 -22.14
N ASN A 125 9.73 35.75 -20.88
CA ASN A 125 10.10 36.79 -19.89
C ASN A 125 11.34 36.45 -19.07
N SER A 126 12.08 35.38 -19.39
CA SER A 126 13.34 35.03 -18.72
C SER A 126 14.54 35.53 -19.54
N SER A 127 15.22 36.57 -19.06
CA SER A 127 16.40 37.14 -19.75
C SER A 127 17.52 36.12 -19.98
N THR A 128 17.72 35.19 -19.04
CA THR A 128 18.79 34.18 -19.06
C THR A 128 18.39 32.86 -19.72
N PHE A 129 17.19 32.73 -20.31
CA PHE A 129 16.75 31.42 -20.82
C PHE A 129 17.55 30.97 -22.05
N LYS A 130 17.75 31.87 -23.02
CA LYS A 130 18.54 31.60 -24.23
C LYS A 130 20.01 31.31 -23.94
N ASP A 131 20.58 31.95 -22.92
CA ASP A 131 21.99 31.79 -22.56
C ASP A 131 22.26 30.47 -21.81
N LYS A 132 21.21 29.78 -21.35
CA LYS A 132 21.34 28.46 -20.72
C LYS A 132 21.70 27.40 -21.75
N THR A 133 22.44 26.41 -21.29
CA THR A 133 22.65 25.16 -22.04
C THR A 133 21.32 24.44 -22.29
N GLU A 134 21.28 23.65 -23.36
CA GLU A 134 20.09 22.84 -23.72
C GLU A 134 19.57 22.04 -22.52
N TYR A 135 20.47 21.38 -21.78
CA TYR A 135 20.08 20.62 -20.58
C TYR A 135 19.53 21.48 -19.45
N ALA A 136 20.03 22.71 -19.29
CA ALA A 136 19.52 23.65 -18.30
C ALA A 136 18.17 24.25 -18.71
N GLN A 137 17.95 24.48 -20.01
CA GLN A 137 16.65 24.85 -20.58
C GLN A 137 15.62 23.75 -20.34
N ASP A 138 15.93 22.49 -20.67
CA ASP A 138 15.08 21.32 -20.40
C ASP A 138 14.75 21.19 -18.91
N LYS A 139 15.77 21.32 -18.05
CA LYS A 139 15.60 21.24 -16.59
C LYS A 139 14.69 22.37 -16.08
N TYR A 140 14.81 23.57 -16.63
CA TYR A 140 13.92 24.69 -16.33
C TYR A 140 12.48 24.38 -16.76
N ILE A 141 12.27 23.96 -18.00
CA ILE A 141 10.94 23.61 -18.53
C ILE A 141 10.32 22.49 -17.69
N LYS A 142 11.05 21.40 -17.39
CA LYS A 142 10.57 20.30 -16.54
C LYS A 142 10.14 20.78 -15.15
N LYS A 143 10.89 21.70 -14.54
CA LYS A 143 10.53 22.31 -13.25
C LYS A 143 9.24 23.13 -13.34
N LYS A 144 9.05 23.89 -14.43
CA LYS A 144 7.84 24.68 -14.67
C LYS A 144 6.63 23.78 -14.98
N LYS A 145 6.78 22.78 -15.86
CA LYS A 145 5.77 21.74 -16.14
C LYS A 145 5.27 21.09 -14.85
N LYS A 146 6.18 20.61 -13.98
CA LYS A 146 5.80 20.02 -12.68
C LYS A 146 4.93 20.95 -11.81
N LYS A 147 5.12 22.27 -11.90
CA LYS A 147 4.40 23.26 -11.08
C LYS A 147 3.08 23.72 -11.70
N TYR A 148 3.04 23.90 -13.02
CA TYR A 148 1.94 24.56 -13.73
C TYR A 148 1.10 23.60 -14.59
N GLU A 149 1.64 22.46 -15.05
CA GLU A 149 0.82 21.46 -15.71
C GLU A 149 -0.13 20.83 -14.70
N ASN A 150 -1.42 21.00 -14.98
CA ASN A 150 -2.49 20.61 -14.09
C ASN A 150 -3.14 19.32 -14.55
N THR A 151 -2.36 18.23 -14.56
CA THR A 151 -2.81 16.95 -15.10
C THR A 151 -2.97 15.88 -14.02
N VAL A 152 -3.86 14.92 -14.28
CA VAL A 152 -4.06 13.73 -13.48
C VAL A 152 -4.21 12.52 -14.38
N THR A 153 -3.49 11.45 -14.08
CA THR A 153 -3.64 10.14 -14.73
C THR A 153 -4.44 9.22 -13.82
N ILE A 154 -5.48 8.56 -14.33
CA ILE A 154 -6.31 7.64 -13.56
C ILE A 154 -5.81 6.21 -13.81
N LEU A 155 -5.40 5.50 -12.77
CA LEU A 155 -4.83 4.17 -12.85
C LEU A 155 -5.75 3.14 -12.21
N LYS A 156 -5.72 1.92 -12.77
CA LYS A 156 -6.31 0.74 -12.15
C LYS A 156 -5.49 0.40 -10.89
N PRO A 157 -6.12 0.15 -9.73
CA PRO A 157 -5.40 -0.32 -8.56
C PRO A 157 -4.66 -1.62 -8.85
N SER A 158 -3.48 -1.77 -8.28
CA SER A 158 -2.73 -3.02 -8.22
C SER A 158 -1.82 -2.99 -7.00
N CYS A 159 -1.38 -4.17 -6.54
CA CYS A 159 -0.49 -4.28 -5.38
C CYS A 159 0.74 -3.39 -5.52
N ARG A 160 1.32 -3.29 -6.72
CA ARG A 160 2.47 -2.43 -7.03
C ARG A 160 2.11 -0.95 -6.85
N ILE A 161 1.00 -0.49 -7.42
CA ILE A 161 0.61 0.92 -7.36
C ILE A 161 0.24 1.32 -5.93
N LEU A 162 -0.51 0.47 -5.23
CA LEU A 162 -0.92 0.71 -3.85
C LEU A 162 0.27 0.67 -2.88
N ALA A 163 1.22 -0.24 -3.06
CA ALA A 163 2.45 -0.27 -2.26
C ALA A 163 3.31 0.98 -2.48
N MET A 164 3.47 1.44 -3.72
CA MET A 164 4.13 2.72 -4.01
C MET A 164 3.38 3.91 -3.38
N MET A 165 2.05 3.92 -3.47
CA MET A 165 1.21 4.96 -2.87
C MET A 165 1.38 5.03 -1.35
N TYR A 166 1.20 3.91 -0.66
CA TYR A 166 1.31 3.85 0.80
C TYR A 166 2.72 4.22 1.25
N HIS A 167 3.76 3.68 0.62
CA HIS A 167 5.13 4.02 0.98
C HIS A 167 5.46 5.50 0.73
N GLY A 168 4.94 6.10 -0.34
CA GLY A 168 5.17 7.52 -0.65
C GLY A 168 4.35 8.49 0.19
N ARG A 169 3.17 8.09 0.67
CA ARG A 169 2.20 8.99 1.33
C ARG A 169 2.05 8.74 2.83
N GLU A 170 1.98 7.48 3.24
CA GLU A 170 1.71 7.07 4.62
C GLU A 170 2.55 5.84 5.02
N PRO A 171 3.90 5.88 4.92
CA PRO A 171 4.74 4.69 5.12
C PRO A 171 4.59 4.05 6.51
N GLY A 172 4.32 4.84 7.55
CA GLY A 172 4.07 4.33 8.90
C GLY A 172 2.80 3.46 9.01
N LYS A 173 1.84 3.58 8.08
CA LYS A 173 0.65 2.71 8.04
C LYS A 173 0.94 1.29 7.56
N ILE A 174 2.08 1.11 6.91
CA ILE A 174 2.54 -0.17 6.35
C ILE A 174 3.88 -0.61 6.92
N CYS A 175 4.23 -0.14 8.12
CA CYS A 175 5.50 -0.44 8.79
C CYS A 175 6.74 -0.12 7.94
N HIS A 176 6.66 0.88 7.06
CA HIS A 176 7.71 1.23 6.08
C HIS A 176 8.04 0.12 5.07
N LEU A 177 7.12 -0.83 4.85
CA LEU A 177 7.27 -1.89 3.83
C LEU A 177 7.37 -1.29 2.44
N ARG A 178 8.52 -1.45 1.78
CA ARG A 178 8.70 -0.98 0.39
C ARG A 178 8.19 -2.03 -0.61
N HIS A 179 7.79 -1.56 -1.78
CA HIS A 179 7.13 -2.39 -2.79
C HIS A 179 8.02 -3.53 -3.35
N ASP A 180 9.33 -3.34 -3.42
CA ASP A 180 10.30 -4.39 -3.76
C ASP A 180 10.37 -5.48 -2.67
N THR A 181 10.37 -5.08 -1.40
CA THR A 181 10.34 -6.01 -0.26
C THR A 181 9.03 -6.79 -0.23
N LEU A 182 7.89 -6.15 -0.50
CA LEU A 182 6.60 -6.84 -0.66
C LEU A 182 6.64 -7.85 -1.82
N ALA A 183 7.25 -7.50 -2.95
CA ALA A 183 7.39 -8.43 -4.07
C ALA A 183 8.25 -9.66 -3.72
N GLN A 184 9.32 -9.48 -2.95
CA GLN A 184 10.11 -10.59 -2.41
C GLN A 184 9.28 -11.45 -1.47
N MET A 185 8.50 -10.86 -0.57
CA MET A 185 7.64 -11.62 0.35
C MET A 185 6.69 -12.55 -0.39
N LEU A 186 5.97 -12.04 -1.39
CA LEU A 186 5.02 -12.83 -2.18
C LEU A 186 5.70 -13.96 -2.94
N THR A 187 6.95 -13.76 -3.35
CA THR A 187 7.74 -14.75 -4.10
C THR A 187 8.31 -15.82 -3.16
N LEU A 188 8.93 -15.41 -2.05
CA LEU A 188 9.52 -16.31 -1.05
C LEU A 188 8.45 -17.14 -0.32
N ALA A 189 7.25 -16.60 -0.14
CA ALA A 189 6.10 -17.33 0.41
C ALA A 189 5.38 -18.20 -0.63
N ASN A 190 5.88 -18.23 -1.88
CA ASN A 190 5.28 -18.96 -3.00
C ASN A 190 3.77 -18.72 -3.15
N ILE A 191 3.33 -17.46 -3.13
CA ILE A 191 1.89 -17.14 -3.22
C ILE A 191 1.39 -17.39 -4.65
N HIS A 192 0.44 -18.31 -4.78
CA HIS A 192 -0.19 -18.70 -6.04
C HIS A 192 -1.63 -19.20 -5.83
N ALA A 193 -2.39 -19.27 -6.93
CA ALA A 193 -3.77 -19.77 -6.96
C ALA A 193 -3.88 -21.18 -6.36
N GLY A 194 -4.90 -21.41 -5.52
CA GLY A 194 -5.18 -22.71 -4.91
C GLY A 194 -4.52 -22.94 -3.55
N SER A 195 -3.59 -22.07 -3.13
CA SER A 195 -2.93 -22.18 -1.82
C SER A 195 -3.88 -21.91 -0.64
N LYS A 196 -3.61 -22.55 0.50
CA LYS A 196 -4.15 -22.15 1.81
C LYS A 196 -3.12 -21.31 2.58
N VAL A 197 -3.27 -19.99 2.61
CA VAL A 197 -2.26 -19.07 3.17
C VAL A 197 -2.71 -18.48 4.50
N LEU A 198 -1.83 -18.52 5.49
CA LEU A 198 -2.00 -17.77 6.74
C LEU A 198 -1.35 -16.39 6.59
N VAL A 199 -2.09 -15.34 6.96
CA VAL A 199 -1.59 -13.97 6.92
C VAL A 199 -1.79 -13.33 8.29
N PHE A 200 -0.72 -12.87 8.92
CA PHE A 200 -0.77 -11.97 10.05
C PHE A 200 -0.23 -10.61 9.60
N GLU A 201 -1.08 -9.59 9.57
CA GLU A 201 -0.61 -8.26 9.20
C GLU A 201 -1.22 -7.10 9.99
N THR A 202 -0.46 -5.99 10.06
CA THR A 202 -0.97 -4.67 10.44
C THR A 202 -0.56 -3.59 9.45
N CYS A 203 -0.48 -3.92 8.16
CA CYS A 203 -0.10 -3.02 7.08
C CYS A 203 -1.32 -2.47 6.33
N SER A 204 -2.39 -2.13 7.05
CA SER A 204 -3.62 -1.53 6.50
C SER A 204 -4.28 -2.34 5.37
N GLY A 205 -4.19 -3.68 5.40
CA GLY A 205 -4.78 -4.52 4.35
C GLY A 205 -3.88 -4.69 3.12
N LEU A 206 -2.73 -4.02 3.05
CA LEU A 206 -1.87 -4.04 1.85
C LEU A 206 -1.29 -5.43 1.58
N VAL A 207 -0.84 -6.13 2.63
CA VAL A 207 -0.22 -7.47 2.45
C VAL A 207 -1.31 -8.49 2.15
N LEU A 208 -2.46 -8.43 2.82
CA LEU A 208 -3.61 -9.27 2.50
C LEU A 208 -4.07 -9.06 1.05
N GLY A 209 -4.26 -7.80 0.63
CA GLY A 209 -4.69 -7.47 -0.73
C GLY A 209 -3.69 -7.96 -1.78
N ALA A 210 -2.39 -7.87 -1.51
CA ALA A 210 -1.36 -8.38 -2.42
C ALA A 210 -1.36 -9.92 -2.51
N VAL A 211 -1.63 -10.62 -1.40
CA VAL A 211 -1.82 -12.08 -1.41
C VAL A 211 -3.07 -12.45 -2.21
N MET A 212 -4.19 -11.77 -1.99
CA MET A 212 -5.44 -12.00 -2.71
C MET A 212 -5.31 -11.74 -4.21
N GLU A 213 -4.64 -10.65 -4.61
CA GLU A 213 -4.37 -10.33 -6.02
C GLU A 213 -3.60 -11.46 -6.71
N ARG A 214 -2.58 -12.00 -6.05
CA ARG A 214 -1.76 -13.11 -6.56
C ARG A 214 -2.50 -14.45 -6.61
N MET A 215 -3.45 -14.67 -5.70
CA MET A 215 -4.25 -15.90 -5.65
C MET A 215 -5.43 -15.88 -6.63
N GLY A 216 -5.85 -14.71 -7.10
CA GLY A 216 -6.88 -14.57 -8.14
C GLY A 216 -8.25 -15.13 -7.76
N GLY A 217 -8.55 -15.26 -6.47
CA GLY A 217 -9.81 -15.85 -5.96
C GLY A 217 -9.82 -17.38 -5.86
N PHE A 218 -8.68 -18.06 -6.04
CA PHE A 218 -8.56 -19.51 -5.90
C PHE A 218 -7.79 -19.88 -4.62
N GLY A 219 -8.31 -20.84 -3.85
CA GLY A 219 -7.73 -21.25 -2.56
C GLY A 219 -8.41 -20.56 -1.37
N SER A 220 -7.68 -20.37 -0.29
CA SER A 220 -8.21 -19.72 0.93
C SER A 220 -7.16 -18.92 1.68
N VAL A 221 -7.54 -17.74 2.17
CA VAL A 221 -6.68 -16.92 3.03
C VAL A 221 -7.29 -16.84 4.42
N ILE A 222 -6.50 -17.17 5.44
CA ILE A 222 -6.88 -17.06 6.85
C ILE A 222 -6.10 -15.90 7.44
N GLN A 223 -6.80 -14.81 7.73
CA GLN A 223 -6.20 -13.63 8.34
C GLN A 223 -6.26 -13.72 9.87
N MET A 224 -5.09 -13.68 10.49
CA MET A 224 -4.91 -13.47 11.92
C MET A 224 -4.80 -11.97 12.18
N TYR A 225 -5.64 -11.44 13.06
CA TYR A 225 -5.64 -10.02 13.39
C TYR A 225 -5.63 -9.80 14.91
N PRO A 226 -4.86 -8.82 15.40
CA PRO A 226 -4.91 -8.41 16.79
C PRO A 226 -6.15 -7.56 17.06
N GLY A 227 -6.76 -7.74 18.23
CA GLY A 227 -7.88 -6.93 18.72
C GLY A 227 -9.29 -7.38 18.29
N GLY A 228 -10.29 -6.58 18.67
CA GLY A 228 -11.71 -6.95 18.58
C GLY A 228 -12.30 -6.97 17.16
N THR A 229 -11.72 -6.23 16.21
CA THR A 229 -12.25 -6.07 14.83
C THR A 229 -11.13 -5.81 13.83
N LEU A 230 -11.23 -6.43 12.65
CA LEU A 230 -10.39 -6.12 11.51
C LEU A 230 -10.58 -4.65 11.12
N ASN A 231 -9.49 -3.91 10.94
CA ASN A 231 -9.53 -2.49 10.61
C ASN A 231 -9.76 -2.32 9.10
N THR A 232 -10.91 -2.78 8.58
CA THR A 232 -11.34 -2.56 7.18
C THR A 232 -12.00 -1.20 6.96
N LYS A 233 -12.02 -0.32 7.98
CA LYS A 233 -12.71 0.98 7.92
C LYS A 233 -11.96 2.05 7.11
N THR A 234 -10.74 1.79 6.65
CA THR A 234 -10.19 2.59 5.56
C THR A 234 -11.00 2.25 4.31
N LYS A 235 -11.72 3.26 3.77
CA LYS A 235 -12.36 3.22 2.43
C LYS A 235 -11.26 3.07 1.36
N ASP A 236 -10.54 1.96 1.42
CA ASP A 236 -9.34 1.69 0.65
C ASP A 236 -9.75 0.82 -0.54
N PRO A 237 -9.43 1.24 -1.78
CA PRO A 237 -9.86 0.62 -3.02
C PRO A 237 -9.45 -0.84 -3.27
N SER A 238 -8.77 -1.49 -2.33
CA SER A 238 -8.10 -2.78 -2.53
C SER A 238 -8.97 -4.00 -2.27
N ILE A 239 -10.20 -3.83 -1.79
CA ILE A 239 -11.01 -4.95 -1.32
C ILE A 239 -12.41 -4.91 -1.96
N ASP A 240 -12.52 -5.54 -3.13
CA ASP A 240 -13.80 -6.04 -3.62
C ASP A 240 -14.07 -7.39 -2.91
N SER A 241 -14.45 -7.33 -1.62
CA SER A 241 -14.63 -8.51 -0.77
C SER A 241 -15.98 -9.18 -1.00
N GLU A 242 -16.08 -9.97 -2.05
CA GLU A 242 -17.09 -11.03 -2.10
C GLU A 242 -16.50 -12.45 -2.18
N LYS A 243 -15.17 -12.62 -2.12
CA LYS A 243 -14.55 -13.96 -2.16
C LYS A 243 -13.58 -14.23 -0.99
N SER A 244 -14.01 -15.16 -0.13
CA SER A 244 -13.20 -16.08 0.70
C SER A 244 -12.08 -15.52 1.60
N VAL A 245 -12.36 -14.48 2.39
CA VAL A 245 -11.50 -14.12 3.55
C VAL A 245 -12.11 -14.68 4.82
N LEU A 246 -11.42 -15.62 5.48
CA LEU A 246 -11.80 -16.18 6.77
C LEU A 246 -10.91 -15.58 7.86
N THR A 247 -11.49 -15.23 8.99
CA THR A 247 -10.80 -14.46 10.05
C THR A 247 -10.70 -15.28 11.33
N ALA A 248 -9.50 -15.43 11.88
CA ALA A 248 -9.26 -16.10 13.16
C ALA A 248 -8.63 -15.13 14.19
N LYS A 249 -8.85 -15.41 15.47
CA LYS A 249 -8.29 -14.66 16.60
C LYS A 249 -7.31 -15.53 17.37
N ASP A 250 -6.23 -14.94 17.88
CA ASP A 250 -5.40 -15.57 18.91
C ASP A 250 -6.15 -15.57 20.25
N VAL A 251 -6.27 -16.75 20.86
CA VAL A 251 -6.79 -16.93 22.22
C VAL A 251 -5.59 -16.97 23.17
N GLN A 252 -5.33 -15.85 23.84
CA GLN A 252 -4.54 -15.82 25.08
C GLN A 252 -5.38 -15.15 26.18
N GLN A 253 -5.30 -15.75 27.37
CA GLN A 253 -6.21 -15.70 28.51
C GLN A 253 -6.78 -14.32 28.89
N ASP A 254 -8.12 -14.27 28.98
CA ASP A 254 -8.87 -13.21 29.64
C ASP A 254 -8.51 -13.14 31.13
N LYS A 255 -7.87 -12.04 31.56
CA LYS A 255 -8.03 -11.56 32.94
C LYS A 255 -9.24 -10.64 32.96
N ALA A 256 -10.24 -11.09 33.71
CA ALA A 256 -11.51 -10.41 33.92
C ALA A 256 -11.31 -9.09 34.68
N ASP A 257 -11.78 -7.97 34.09
CA ASP A 257 -12.01 -6.74 34.84
C ASP A 257 -13.43 -6.77 35.42
N VAL A 258 -13.45 -6.86 36.75
CA VAL A 258 -14.63 -6.80 37.62
C VAL A 258 -15.17 -5.37 37.61
N LYS A 259 -16.42 -5.20 37.14
CA LYS A 259 -17.21 -3.99 37.41
C LYS A 259 -17.69 -4.04 38.85
N GLN A 260 -17.29 -3.07 39.68
CA GLN A 260 -18.01 -2.72 40.89
C GLN A 260 -19.02 -1.61 40.62
N GLN A 261 -20.18 -1.78 41.22
CA GLN A 261 -21.40 -1.00 41.12
C GLN A 261 -21.67 -0.44 42.53
N GLY A 262 -22.07 0.84 42.63
CA GLY A 262 -22.52 1.48 43.86
C GLY A 262 -22.88 2.95 43.64
N SER A 263 -24.19 3.26 43.73
CA SER A 263 -24.84 4.59 43.64
C SER A 263 -25.05 5.22 45.05
N PRO A 264 -25.98 6.18 45.33
CA PRO A 264 -26.71 7.21 44.54
C PRO A 264 -26.69 8.62 45.25
N GLU A 265 -27.63 9.51 44.86
CA GLU A 265 -28.12 10.77 45.51
C GLU A 265 -27.54 12.11 44.98
N GLU A 266 -28.28 13.21 44.73
CA GLU A 266 -29.72 13.51 44.71
C GLU A 266 -29.98 14.92 44.11
N GLN A 267 -31.19 15.14 43.57
CA GLN A 267 -31.94 16.42 43.44
C GLN A 267 -31.54 17.45 42.35
N SER A 268 -32.46 18.13 41.62
CA SER A 268 -33.85 18.51 41.87
C SER A 268 -34.62 18.87 40.57
N ARG A 269 -35.95 18.66 40.61
CA ARG A 269 -37.14 19.42 40.10
C ARG A 269 -36.97 20.30 38.83
N GLU A 270 -37.89 20.39 37.88
CA GLU A 270 -39.35 20.59 37.99
C GLU A 270 -40.12 20.01 36.78
N ALA A 271 -41.38 19.64 37.04
CA ALA A 271 -42.36 19.23 36.05
C ALA A 271 -43.06 20.45 35.45
N SER A 272 -43.23 20.46 34.11
CA SER A 272 -44.34 21.17 33.48
C SER A 272 -45.09 20.19 32.57
N SER A 273 -46.37 20.01 32.89
CA SER A 273 -47.32 19.16 32.19
C SER A 273 -47.87 19.88 30.96
N VAL A 274 -47.57 19.39 29.77
CA VAL A 274 -48.37 19.64 28.56
C VAL A 274 -48.61 18.29 27.90
N ALA A 275 -49.87 17.86 27.92
CA ALA A 275 -50.34 16.69 27.20
C ALA A 275 -50.24 16.97 25.69
N ASN A 276 -49.33 16.27 25.01
CA ASN A 276 -49.29 16.20 23.56
C ASN A 276 -49.19 14.72 23.16
N THR A 277 -50.24 14.24 22.52
CA THR A 277 -50.45 12.89 21.95
C THR A 277 -49.49 12.53 20.80
N SER A 278 -48.42 13.30 20.58
CA SER A 278 -47.35 13.06 19.60
C SER A 278 -46.08 12.45 20.19
N ASP A 279 -45.94 12.44 21.52
CA ASP A 279 -44.71 12.01 22.22
C ASP A 279 -44.62 10.48 22.39
N ASP A 280 -45.76 9.77 22.31
CA ASP A 280 -45.82 8.30 22.39
C ASP A 280 -45.38 7.64 21.07
N GLN A 281 -45.74 8.22 19.92
CA GLN A 281 -45.35 7.70 18.59
C GLN A 281 -43.83 7.81 18.37
N GLU A 282 -43.20 8.92 18.78
CA GLU A 282 -41.74 9.10 18.68
C GLU A 282 -40.96 8.19 19.64
N LYS A 283 -41.50 7.91 20.83
CA LYS A 283 -40.91 6.93 21.76
C LYS A 283 -40.97 5.52 21.19
N GLU A 284 -42.11 5.12 20.65
CA GLU A 284 -42.31 3.79 20.06
C GLU A 284 -41.40 3.58 18.83
N ASP A 285 -41.27 4.58 17.94
CA ASP A 285 -40.36 4.53 16.79
C ASP A 285 -38.88 4.51 17.23
N ARG A 286 -38.53 5.21 18.31
CA ARG A 286 -37.19 5.19 18.89
C ARG A 286 -36.86 3.83 19.50
N GLU A 287 -37.83 3.17 20.12
CA GLU A 287 -37.69 1.81 20.66
C GLU A 287 -37.57 0.78 19.55
N LYS A 288 -38.45 0.82 18.53
CA LYS A 288 -38.35 -0.03 17.32
C LYS A 288 -36.99 0.14 16.63
N ARG A 289 -36.46 1.36 16.52
CA ARG A 289 -35.12 1.62 15.95
C ARG A 289 -33.98 1.11 16.83
N LYS A 290 -34.12 1.14 18.16
CA LYS A 290 -33.13 0.56 19.09
C LYS A 290 -33.15 -0.97 19.01
N GLU A 291 -34.34 -1.57 18.93
CA GLU A 291 -34.51 -3.00 18.80
C GLU A 291 -33.97 -3.51 17.45
N ALA A 292 -34.29 -2.84 16.34
CA ALA A 292 -33.73 -3.17 15.03
C ALA A 292 -32.19 -3.09 15.02
N LYS A 293 -31.59 -2.07 15.64
CA LYS A 293 -30.12 -1.98 15.80
C LYS A 293 -29.55 -3.08 16.70
N ALA A 294 -30.27 -3.49 17.74
CA ALA A 294 -29.85 -4.57 18.62
C ALA A 294 -29.90 -5.92 17.91
N GLN A 295 -30.96 -6.18 17.14
CA GLN A 295 -31.11 -7.36 16.29
C GLN A 295 -30.03 -7.41 15.20
N GLU A 296 -29.77 -6.29 14.51
CA GLU A 296 -28.69 -6.17 13.52
C GLU A 296 -27.32 -6.45 14.15
N ARG A 297 -27.06 -5.93 15.36
CA ARG A 297 -25.81 -6.18 16.10
C ARG A 297 -25.67 -7.66 16.49
N LYS A 298 -26.76 -8.30 16.91
CA LYS A 298 -26.79 -9.73 17.26
C LYS A 298 -26.52 -10.60 16.03
N ALA A 299 -27.18 -10.32 14.91
CA ALA A 299 -26.96 -11.01 13.64
C ALA A 299 -25.51 -10.89 13.17
N LYS A 300 -24.92 -9.68 13.20
CA LYS A 300 -23.50 -9.46 12.86
C LYS A 300 -22.55 -10.22 13.79
N LEU A 301 -22.88 -10.32 15.08
CA LEU A 301 -22.07 -11.06 16.03
C LEU A 301 -22.11 -12.57 15.77
N GLU A 302 -23.29 -13.10 15.46
CA GLU A 302 -23.49 -14.51 15.13
C GLU A 302 -22.80 -14.88 13.82
N GLU A 303 -22.95 -14.07 12.78
CA GLU A 303 -22.24 -14.25 11.50
C GLU A 303 -20.72 -14.24 11.71
N LYS A 304 -20.22 -13.31 12.52
CA LYS A 304 -18.81 -13.25 12.89
C LYS A 304 -18.36 -14.49 13.67
N ARG A 305 -19.18 -14.99 14.60
CA ARG A 305 -18.90 -16.22 15.35
C ARG A 305 -18.83 -17.43 14.40
N LYS A 306 -19.75 -17.52 13.43
CA LYS A 306 -19.75 -18.57 12.41
C LYS A 306 -18.48 -18.50 11.53
N LYS A 307 -18.08 -17.31 11.10
CA LYS A 307 -16.83 -17.10 10.35
C LYS A 307 -15.58 -17.48 11.15
N MET A 308 -15.54 -17.12 12.44
CA MET A 308 -14.42 -17.50 13.33
C MET A 308 -14.36 -19.01 13.57
N ALA A 309 -15.52 -19.67 13.76
CA ALA A 309 -15.57 -21.13 13.91
C ALA A 309 -15.10 -21.86 12.63
N ALA A 310 -15.51 -21.38 11.45
CA ALA A 310 -15.04 -21.91 10.17
C ALA A 310 -13.52 -21.71 9.99
N ALA A 311 -12.99 -20.55 10.37
CA ALA A 311 -11.56 -20.29 10.33
C ALA A 311 -10.78 -21.21 11.29
N ALA A 312 -11.29 -21.41 12.52
CA ALA A 312 -10.69 -22.34 13.49
C ALA A 312 -10.66 -23.77 12.95
N ALA A 313 -11.76 -24.27 12.37
CA ALA A 313 -11.80 -25.59 11.77
C ALA A 313 -10.77 -25.79 10.64
N LEU A 314 -10.51 -24.74 9.85
CA LEU A 314 -9.45 -24.80 8.82
C LEU A 314 -8.04 -24.83 9.41
N LEU A 315 -7.83 -24.17 10.55
CA LEU A 315 -6.54 -24.16 11.25
C LEU A 315 -6.26 -25.49 11.96
N ASP A 316 -7.30 -26.13 12.49
CA ASP A 316 -7.19 -27.44 13.13
C ASP A 316 -6.66 -28.52 12.18
N GLY A 317 -6.89 -28.35 10.87
CA GLY A 317 -6.32 -29.21 9.83
C GLY A 317 -4.80 -29.15 9.69
N ARG A 318 -4.12 -28.13 10.27
CA ARG A 318 -2.65 -27.94 10.27
C ARG A 318 -1.96 -28.17 8.93
N ASN A 319 -2.64 -27.79 7.86
CA ASN A 319 -2.23 -28.05 6.48
C ASN A 319 -2.21 -26.76 5.66
N ALA A 320 -1.82 -25.64 6.27
CA ALA A 320 -1.60 -24.41 5.52
C ALA A 320 -0.37 -24.55 4.61
N ASP A 321 -0.47 -23.98 3.41
CA ASP A 321 0.56 -24.00 2.36
C ASP A 321 1.56 -22.86 2.47
N GLY A 322 1.31 -21.87 3.32
CA GLY A 322 2.27 -20.80 3.57
C GLY A 322 1.87 -19.86 4.71
N LEU A 323 2.85 -19.12 5.22
CA LEU A 323 2.69 -18.12 6.26
C LEU A 323 3.35 -16.80 5.86
N VAL A 324 2.61 -15.70 5.97
CA VAL A 324 3.12 -14.34 5.77
C VAL A 324 2.85 -13.52 7.03
N ILE A 325 3.91 -12.98 7.63
CA ILE A 325 3.83 -12.11 8.81
C ILE A 325 4.40 -10.73 8.45
N ALA A 326 3.62 -9.67 8.66
CA ALA A 326 4.07 -8.29 8.48
C ALA A 326 3.29 -7.31 9.36
N GLY A 327 3.86 -6.88 10.48
CA GLY A 327 3.16 -5.98 11.39
C GLY A 327 4.05 -5.21 12.33
N ARG A 328 3.43 -4.47 13.24
CA ARG A 328 4.10 -3.66 14.27
C ARG A 328 4.46 -4.45 15.52
N PHE A 329 3.98 -5.69 15.63
CA PHE A 329 4.23 -6.55 16.77
C PHE A 329 5.61 -7.19 16.68
N HIS A 330 6.14 -7.58 17.83
CA HIS A 330 7.34 -8.40 17.86
C HIS A 330 7.07 -9.74 17.12
N PRO A 331 7.84 -10.09 16.08
CA PRO A 331 7.50 -11.20 15.19
C PRO A 331 7.68 -12.58 15.82
N CYS A 332 8.61 -12.74 16.77
CA CYS A 332 8.99 -14.03 17.35
C CYS A 332 7.81 -14.82 17.96
N PRO A 333 7.01 -14.27 18.91
CA PRO A 333 5.88 -15.01 19.49
C PRO A 333 4.80 -15.34 18.46
N VAL A 334 4.55 -14.43 17.51
CA VAL A 334 3.57 -14.65 16.43
C VAL A 334 4.03 -15.79 15.53
N LEU A 335 5.30 -15.79 15.12
CA LEU A 335 5.88 -16.81 14.27
C LEU A 335 5.80 -18.20 14.92
N LEU A 336 6.27 -18.35 16.15
CA LEU A 336 6.24 -19.62 16.86
C LEU A 336 4.81 -20.10 17.14
N GLY A 337 3.88 -19.17 17.40
CA GLY A 337 2.46 -19.47 17.58
C GLY A 337 1.77 -20.00 16.32
N LEU A 338 2.17 -19.48 15.14
CA LEU A 338 1.50 -19.79 13.87
C LEU A 338 2.17 -20.91 13.06
N LEU A 339 3.46 -21.18 13.25
CA LEU A 339 4.17 -22.22 12.49
C LEU A 339 3.55 -23.61 12.63
N LYS A 340 2.96 -23.93 13.77
CA LYS A 340 2.30 -25.21 14.06
C LYS A 340 1.09 -25.53 13.15
N PHE A 341 0.58 -24.54 12.42
CA PHE A 341 -0.55 -24.69 11.51
C PHE A 341 -0.13 -24.96 10.06
N LEU A 342 1.17 -24.91 9.76
CA LEU A 342 1.71 -25.16 8.43
C LEU A 342 1.99 -26.64 8.22
N ALA A 343 1.68 -27.14 7.02
CA ALA A 343 2.16 -28.45 6.61
C ALA A 343 3.70 -28.46 6.49
N PRO A 344 4.37 -29.62 6.57
CA PRO A 344 5.76 -29.77 6.18
C PRO A 344 6.01 -29.36 4.71
N SER A 345 7.23 -28.96 4.39
CA SER A 345 7.64 -28.51 3.05
C SER A 345 6.88 -27.28 2.56
N ARG A 346 6.52 -26.36 3.47
CA ARG A 346 5.81 -25.11 3.16
C ARG A 346 6.62 -23.88 3.53
N PRO A 347 6.63 -22.85 2.69
CA PRO A 347 7.38 -21.63 2.95
C PRO A 347 6.70 -20.75 4.01
N PHE A 348 7.53 -20.04 4.77
CA PHE A 348 7.07 -18.91 5.58
C PHE A 348 7.96 -17.70 5.34
N VAL A 349 7.37 -16.51 5.48
CA VAL A 349 8.09 -15.24 5.38
C VAL A 349 7.62 -14.30 6.49
N VAL A 350 8.59 -13.69 7.14
CA VAL A 350 8.40 -12.74 8.24
C VAL A 350 9.09 -11.43 7.88
N TYR A 351 8.31 -10.37 7.84
CA TYR A 351 8.78 -9.01 7.65
C TYR A 351 8.95 -8.30 8.99
N SER A 352 10.01 -7.50 9.07
CA SER A 352 10.19 -6.51 10.14
C SER A 352 10.88 -5.27 9.59
N GLN A 353 10.50 -4.09 10.08
CA GLN A 353 11.20 -2.84 9.78
C GLN A 353 12.66 -2.87 10.30
N HIS A 354 12.90 -3.62 11.37
CA HIS A 354 14.17 -3.73 12.07
C HIS A 354 14.76 -5.15 11.96
N LYS A 355 16.09 -5.26 11.94
CA LYS A 355 16.79 -6.52 11.70
C LYS A 355 16.85 -7.38 12.96
N GLU A 356 17.02 -6.73 14.10
CA GLU A 356 17.26 -7.32 15.42
C GLU A 356 16.14 -8.31 15.83
N PRO A 357 14.84 -7.98 15.68
CA PRO A 357 13.76 -8.93 15.98
C PRO A 357 13.79 -10.20 15.11
N LEU A 358 14.30 -10.09 13.87
CA LEU A 358 14.42 -11.24 12.97
C LEU A 358 15.64 -12.11 13.29
N ILE A 359 16.71 -11.53 13.84
CA ILE A 359 17.85 -12.28 14.37
C ILE A 359 17.40 -13.14 15.55
N GLU A 360 16.58 -12.58 16.45
CA GLU A 360 15.98 -13.36 17.54
C GLU A 360 15.12 -14.51 17.00
N CYS A 361 14.21 -14.23 16.05
CA CYS A 361 13.40 -15.26 15.40
C CYS A 361 14.28 -16.36 14.80
N TYR A 362 15.34 -15.99 14.08
CA TYR A 362 16.27 -16.92 13.46
C TYR A 362 16.92 -17.86 14.48
N THR A 363 17.41 -17.32 15.60
CA THR A 363 18.00 -18.12 16.68
C THR A 363 16.96 -19.05 17.30
N LYS A 364 15.75 -18.56 17.60
CA LYS A 364 14.67 -19.36 18.17
C LYS A 364 14.21 -20.49 17.26
N LEU A 365 14.15 -20.26 15.95
CA LEU A 365 13.84 -21.31 14.98
C LEU A 365 14.92 -22.40 14.92
N LYS A 366 16.19 -22.05 15.10
CA LYS A 366 17.28 -23.03 15.23
C LYS A 366 17.18 -23.85 16.51
N GLU A 367 16.79 -23.24 17.62
CA GLU A 367 16.59 -23.92 18.91
C GLU A 367 15.41 -24.90 18.86
N VAL A 368 14.27 -24.46 18.32
CA VAL A 368 13.02 -25.26 18.26
C VAL A 368 13.08 -26.33 17.18
N GLY A 369 13.80 -26.09 16.09
CA GLY A 369 13.82 -26.97 14.92
C GLY A 369 12.54 -26.88 14.09
N GLY A 370 12.28 -27.89 13.25
CA GLY A 370 11.10 -27.93 12.38
C GLY A 370 11.13 -26.96 11.19
N THR A 371 12.27 -26.28 10.96
CA THR A 371 12.48 -25.39 9.82
C THR A 371 13.88 -25.58 9.22
N VAL A 372 13.99 -25.35 7.91
CA VAL A 372 15.23 -25.43 7.14
C VAL A 372 15.36 -24.24 6.19
N SER A 373 16.54 -24.07 5.59
CA SER A 373 16.83 -23.02 4.62
C SER A 373 16.52 -21.61 5.13
N LEU A 374 16.76 -21.36 6.42
CA LEU A 374 16.54 -20.06 7.04
C LEU A 374 17.43 -18.99 6.40
N ARG A 375 16.80 -17.93 5.90
CA ARG A 375 17.47 -16.83 5.21
C ARG A 375 16.99 -15.48 5.72
N LEU A 376 17.91 -14.69 6.27
CA LEU A 376 17.69 -13.28 6.61
C LEU A 376 18.21 -12.41 5.46
N THR A 377 17.34 -11.56 4.89
CA THR A 377 17.64 -10.76 3.70
C THR A 377 17.17 -9.31 3.84
N ASP A 378 17.82 -8.44 3.06
CA ASP A 378 17.43 -7.06 2.79
C ASP A 378 17.47 -6.87 1.27
N THR A 379 16.63 -5.97 0.74
CA THR A 379 16.64 -5.58 -0.67
C THR A 379 16.91 -4.11 -0.82
N TRP A 380 17.84 -3.79 -1.72
CA TRP A 380 18.16 -2.42 -2.07
C TRP A 380 17.60 -2.11 -3.45
N LEU A 381 16.87 -1.01 -3.54
CA LEU A 381 16.27 -0.54 -4.78
C LEU A 381 16.95 0.75 -5.20
N ARG A 382 17.43 0.82 -6.44
CA ARG A 382 18.05 2.02 -7.02
C ARG A 382 17.29 2.48 -8.26
N HIS A 383 16.73 3.68 -8.21
CA HIS A 383 16.04 4.30 -9.34
C HIS A 383 17.06 5.05 -10.20
N TYR A 384 16.90 4.98 -11.52
CA TYR A 384 17.76 5.64 -12.48
C TYR A 384 16.98 6.67 -13.28
N GLN A 385 17.59 7.84 -13.47
CA GLN A 385 17.23 8.70 -14.58
C GLN A 385 17.90 8.16 -15.84
N VAL A 386 17.12 7.91 -16.88
CA VAL A 386 17.61 7.46 -18.18
C VAL A 386 17.19 8.51 -19.21
N MET A 387 18.13 9.35 -19.61
CA MET A 387 17.96 10.38 -20.63
C MET A 387 19.27 10.52 -21.41
N PRO A 388 19.22 10.88 -22.70
CA PRO A 388 20.43 11.12 -23.50
C PRO A 388 21.39 12.06 -22.77
N ASN A 389 22.66 11.63 -22.66
CA ASN A 389 23.77 12.35 -21.99
C ASN A 389 23.51 12.77 -20.52
N ARG A 390 22.47 12.25 -19.88
CA ARG A 390 22.03 12.63 -18.52
C ARG A 390 21.59 11.41 -17.69
N THR A 391 22.21 10.26 -17.96
CA THR A 391 21.85 8.99 -17.28
C THR A 391 22.65 8.82 -16.00
N HIS A 392 21.97 8.76 -14.87
CA HIS A 392 22.57 8.58 -13.55
C HIS A 392 21.54 8.07 -12.54
N PRO A 393 21.96 7.47 -11.42
CA PRO A 393 21.06 7.15 -10.31
C PRO A 393 20.39 8.40 -9.72
N LEU A 394 19.18 8.25 -9.18
CA LEU A 394 18.56 9.34 -8.41
C LEU A 394 19.36 9.61 -7.12
N LEU A 395 19.49 10.89 -6.78
CA LEU A 395 20.33 11.36 -5.66
C LEU A 395 19.74 11.04 -4.28
N LEU A 396 18.42 11.20 -4.14
CA LEU A 396 17.71 10.95 -2.88
C LEU A 396 16.88 9.68 -3.01
N MET A 397 17.17 8.72 -2.14
CA MET A 397 16.51 7.42 -2.10
C MET A 397 16.17 7.02 -0.67
N SER A 398 15.18 6.16 -0.50
CA SER A 398 14.90 5.54 0.80
C SER A 398 16.00 4.55 1.18
N GLY A 399 16.53 4.63 2.41
CA GLY A 399 17.61 3.77 2.89
C GLY A 399 17.27 2.27 2.87
N GLY A 400 16.20 1.85 3.53
CA GLY A 400 15.78 0.43 3.60
C GLY A 400 14.29 0.26 3.41
N GLY A 401 13.88 -0.89 2.85
CA GLY A 401 12.46 -1.30 2.73
C GLY A 401 11.97 -2.19 3.88
N GLY A 402 12.85 -2.45 4.84
CA GLY A 402 12.72 -3.45 5.90
C GLY A 402 13.38 -4.79 5.52
N TYR A 403 13.37 -5.72 6.45
CA TYR A 403 14.10 -6.98 6.38
C TYR A 403 13.13 -8.17 6.31
N LEU A 404 13.59 -9.26 5.71
CA LEU A 404 12.83 -10.50 5.59
C LEU A 404 13.59 -11.67 6.19
N LEU A 405 12.92 -12.41 7.07
CA LEU A 405 13.30 -13.77 7.46
C LEU A 405 12.39 -14.74 6.72
N SER A 406 12.98 -15.68 6.00
CA SER A 406 12.25 -16.71 5.26
C SER A 406 12.83 -18.09 5.56
N GLY A 407 12.02 -19.13 5.35
CA GLY A 407 12.43 -20.52 5.52
C GLY A 407 11.36 -21.48 5.04
N THR A 408 11.62 -22.77 5.22
CA THR A 408 10.69 -23.84 4.86
C THR A 408 10.46 -24.73 6.07
N THR A 409 9.21 -25.09 6.34
CA THR A 409 8.85 -26.03 7.40
C THR A 409 9.30 -27.45 7.03
N VAL A 410 9.66 -28.25 8.02
CA VAL A 410 9.94 -29.68 7.86
C VAL A 410 9.25 -30.46 8.98
N ALA A 411 9.05 -31.76 8.75
CA ALA A 411 8.57 -32.63 9.80
C ALA A 411 9.55 -32.62 10.98
N VAL A 412 9.02 -32.50 12.19
CA VAL A 412 9.82 -32.55 13.41
C VAL A 412 10.02 -34.01 13.78
N ASP A 413 11.28 -34.44 13.88
CA ASP A 413 11.61 -35.77 14.39
C ASP A 413 11.41 -35.76 15.92
N HIS A 414 10.31 -36.32 16.40
CA HIS A 414 10.05 -36.47 17.84
C HIS A 414 10.93 -37.55 18.51
N SER A 415 11.79 -38.22 17.74
CA SER A 415 12.68 -39.29 18.20
C SER A 415 14.01 -38.81 18.81
N LYS A 416 14.38 -37.53 18.63
CA LYS A 416 15.61 -36.95 19.19
C LYS A 416 15.28 -35.80 20.14
N PRO A 417 15.68 -35.85 21.43
CA PRO A 417 15.51 -34.73 22.33
C PRO A 417 16.35 -33.53 21.88
N ALA A 418 15.76 -32.34 21.99
CA ALA A 418 16.40 -31.06 21.70
C ALA A 418 17.63 -30.89 22.63
N GLY A 419 18.84 -31.10 22.09
CA GLY A 419 20.07 -30.98 22.86
C GLY A 419 21.32 -31.63 22.28
N SER A 420 21.23 -32.46 21.24
CA SER A 420 22.42 -33.08 20.63
C SER A 420 22.63 -32.62 19.19
N LEU A 421 23.05 -31.37 19.03
CA LEU A 421 23.91 -30.98 17.91
C LEU A 421 25.27 -30.65 18.54
N ARG A 422 26.05 -31.69 18.86
CA ARG A 422 27.50 -31.52 18.97
C ARG A 422 27.97 -31.03 17.60
N ALA A 423 28.70 -29.92 17.60
CA ALA A 423 29.46 -29.50 16.44
C ALA A 423 30.42 -30.64 16.07
N GLU A 424 30.15 -31.35 14.98
CA GLU A 424 31.20 -32.13 14.33
C GLU A 424 32.22 -31.12 13.80
N GLU A 425 33.40 -31.10 14.40
CA GLU A 425 34.55 -30.42 13.81
C GLU A 425 34.75 -30.94 12.38
N PRO A 426 34.98 -30.07 11.38
CA PRO A 426 35.30 -30.54 10.05
C PRO A 426 36.64 -31.28 10.09
N ALA A 427 36.66 -32.49 9.54
CA ALA A 427 37.84 -33.34 9.47
C ALA A 427 39.06 -32.58 8.90
N PRO A 428 40.27 -32.71 9.49
CA PRO A 428 41.44 -31.98 9.04
C PRO A 428 41.82 -32.40 7.61
N LYS A 429 41.96 -31.41 6.73
CA LYS A 429 42.45 -31.61 5.36
C LYS A 429 43.87 -32.20 5.40
N ARG A 430 44.07 -33.38 4.80
CA ARG A 430 45.40 -33.96 4.56
C ARG A 430 46.28 -32.96 3.81
N LEU A 431 47.39 -32.55 4.43
CA LEU A 431 48.47 -31.83 3.77
C LEU A 431 49.09 -32.74 2.68
N LYS A 432 49.14 -32.25 1.44
CA LYS A 432 49.94 -32.86 0.37
C LYS A 432 51.42 -32.61 0.67
N LEU A 433 52.16 -33.67 1.00
CA LEU A 433 53.61 -33.67 0.96
C LEU A 433 54.05 -33.51 -0.50
N THR A 434 54.76 -32.43 -0.81
CA THR A 434 55.55 -32.32 -2.03
C THR A 434 56.83 -33.12 -1.82
N ASN A 435 56.97 -34.25 -2.51
CA ASN A 435 58.26 -34.90 -2.68
C ASN A 435 59.13 -33.98 -3.54
N THR A 436 60.15 -33.38 -2.93
CA THR A 436 61.34 -32.91 -3.66
C THR A 436 62.28 -34.09 -3.81
N GLU A 437 62.51 -34.51 -5.04
CA GLU A 437 63.61 -35.40 -5.39
C GLU A 437 64.94 -34.69 -5.13
N GLY A 438 65.83 -35.42 -4.48
CA GLY A 438 67.23 -35.16 -4.21
C GLY A 438 67.84 -36.44 -3.67
#